data_AF-A0A7C1THM1-F1
#
_entry.id   AF-A0A7C1THM1-F1
#
_cell.length_a   1.000
_cell.length_b   1.000
_cell.length_c   1.000
_cell.angle_alpha   90.00
_cell.angle_beta   90.00
_cell.angle_gamma   90.00
#
_symmetry.space_group_name_H-M   'P 1'
#
loop_
_entity.id
_entity.type
_entity.pdbx_description
1 polymer ?
#
loop_
_entity_poly.entity_id
_entity_poly.type
_entity_poly.pdbx_seq_one_letter_code
_entity_poly.pdbx_strand_id
1 'polypeptide(L)'
;MPAMPEHHGNMMSADRYQVVKGDSLWDISGRSDIYANPYQWPLIYRANQGQIKDADLIYPGQTLDIQRNASAAEVNAAIAHAKNRGAWSLGVVEDTDRAYLAQ
;
A
#
# COMPACT_ATOMS: atom_id res chain seq x y z
N MET A 1 25.42 27.93 -11.68
CA MET A 1 24.21 27.19 -11.28
C MET A 1 24.51 25.70 -11.36
N PRO A 2 24.63 24.98 -10.22
CA PRO A 2 24.60 23.52 -10.25
C PRO A 2 23.84 22.89 -9.07
N ALA A 3 22.85 22.05 -9.37
CA ALA A 3 22.43 20.89 -8.56
C ALA A 3 21.22 20.26 -9.26
N MET A 4 21.47 19.35 -10.20
CA MET A 4 20.46 18.35 -10.54
C MET A 4 20.65 17.22 -9.53
N PRO A 5 19.64 16.87 -8.72
CA PRO A 5 19.79 15.77 -7.77
C PRO A 5 19.85 14.45 -8.56
N GLU A 6 20.94 13.74 -8.37
CA GLU A 6 21.09 12.35 -8.78
C GLU A 6 20.17 11.47 -7.91
N HIS A 7 19.23 10.77 -8.53
CA HIS A 7 18.53 9.66 -7.90
C HIS A 7 18.51 8.47 -8.86
N HIS A 8 19.68 7.87 -9.08
CA HIS A 8 19.77 6.55 -9.71
C HIS A 8 20.25 5.52 -8.69
N GLY A 9 19.36 4.57 -8.41
CA GLY A 9 19.74 3.26 -7.89
C GLY A 9 19.47 3.02 -6.41
N ASN A 10 18.22 2.74 -6.06
CA ASN A 10 17.98 1.71 -5.05
C ASN A 10 17.37 0.49 -5.75
N MET A 11 18.20 -0.53 -5.92
CA MET A 11 17.95 -1.79 -6.63
C MET A 11 17.11 -2.76 -5.78
N MET A 12 16.00 -2.29 -5.22
CA MET A 12 15.00 -3.16 -4.60
C MET A 12 13.85 -3.22 -5.58
N SER A 13 13.41 -4.42 -5.98
CA SER A 13 12.31 -4.66 -6.92
C SER A 13 10.96 -4.17 -6.37
N ALA A 14 10.86 -2.86 -6.18
CA ALA A 14 9.67 -2.14 -5.84
C ALA A 14 8.97 -1.77 -7.14
N ASP A 15 7.82 -2.41 -7.36
CA ASP A 15 6.96 -2.02 -8.46
C ASP A 15 6.31 -0.68 -8.11
N ARG A 16 6.10 0.22 -9.07
CA ARG A 16 5.51 1.54 -8.77
C ARG A 16 4.15 1.62 -9.43
N TYR A 17 3.12 1.78 -8.62
CA TYR A 17 1.75 1.89 -9.09
C TYR A 17 1.27 3.34 -9.04
N GLN A 18 0.74 3.84 -10.15
CA GLN A 18 0.09 5.15 -10.17
C GLN A 18 -1.40 4.98 -9.81
N VAL A 19 -1.80 5.58 -8.70
CA VAL A 19 -3.19 5.56 -8.22
C VAL A 19 -4.08 6.23 -9.27
N VAL A 20 -5.12 5.52 -9.70
CA VAL A 20 -6.15 6.07 -10.57
C VAL A 20 -7.35 6.50 -9.72
N LYS A 21 -8.15 7.44 -10.21
CA LYS A 21 -9.33 7.92 -9.49
C LYS A 21 -10.30 6.75 -9.26
N GLY A 22 -10.57 6.47 -7.98
CA GLY A 22 -11.43 5.36 -7.56
C GLY A 22 -10.69 4.10 -7.15
N ASP A 23 -9.35 4.06 -7.29
CA ASP A 23 -8.54 3.00 -6.70
C ASP A 23 -8.46 3.16 -5.17
N SER A 24 -8.29 2.03 -4.50
CA SER A 24 -7.98 1.94 -3.08
C SER A 24 -6.82 0.97 -2.88
N LEU A 25 -6.09 1.06 -1.77
CA LEU A 25 -4.98 0.13 -1.49
C LEU A 25 -5.42 -1.35 -1.57
N TRP A 26 -6.65 -1.64 -1.16
CA TRP A 26 -7.27 -2.96 -1.31
C TRP A 26 -7.44 -3.39 -2.75
N ASP A 27 -7.98 -2.53 -3.62
CA ASP A 27 -8.16 -2.85 -5.04
C ASP A 27 -6.81 -3.07 -5.71
N ILE A 28 -5.87 -2.14 -5.48
CA ILE A 28 -4.51 -2.19 -6.02
C ILE A 28 -3.82 -3.49 -5.61
N SER A 29 -3.89 -3.88 -4.33
CA SER A 29 -3.28 -5.13 -3.87
C SER A 29 -4.00 -6.39 -4.37
N GLY A 30 -5.31 -6.31 -4.59
CA GLY A 30 -6.11 -7.38 -5.18
C GLY A 30 -5.78 -7.68 -6.64
N ARG A 31 -5.19 -6.72 -7.37
CA ARG A 31 -4.80 -6.89 -8.76
C ARG A 31 -3.74 -7.97 -8.92
N SER A 32 -3.94 -8.83 -9.91
CA SER A 32 -3.02 -9.92 -10.24
C SER A 32 -1.62 -9.44 -10.63
N ASP A 33 -1.51 -8.25 -11.21
CA ASP A 33 -0.24 -7.61 -11.57
C ASP A 33 0.58 -7.17 -10.36
N ILE A 34 -0.07 -6.95 -9.21
CA ILE A 34 0.53 -6.44 -7.97
C ILE A 34 0.80 -7.62 -7.01
N TYR A 35 -0.19 -8.01 -6.19
CA TYR A 35 -0.08 -9.14 -5.26
C TYR A 35 -1.06 -10.29 -5.53
N ALA A 36 -2.04 -10.08 -6.42
CA ALA A 36 -3.18 -10.98 -6.62
C ALA A 36 -3.96 -11.29 -5.33
N ASN A 37 -3.81 -10.45 -4.31
CA ASN A 37 -4.35 -10.73 -2.98
C ASN A 37 -4.62 -9.40 -2.26
N PRO A 38 -5.90 -9.04 -2.10
CA PRO A 38 -6.25 -7.75 -1.56
C PRO A 38 -5.94 -7.64 -0.06
N TYR A 39 -5.78 -8.75 0.65
CA TYR A 39 -5.36 -8.75 2.06
C TYR A 39 -3.90 -8.30 2.27
N GLN A 40 -3.15 -8.07 1.19
CA GLN A 40 -1.77 -7.56 1.23
C GLN A 40 -1.68 -6.03 1.12
N TRP A 41 -2.81 -5.31 1.06
CA TRP A 41 -2.84 -3.84 1.09
C TRP A 41 -2.00 -3.19 2.22
N PRO A 42 -1.88 -3.77 3.44
CA PRO A 42 -1.07 -3.15 4.51
C PRO A 42 0.42 -3.11 4.17
N LEU A 43 0.90 -3.97 3.27
CA LEU A 43 2.29 -3.93 2.80
C LEU A 43 2.56 -2.67 1.97
N ILE A 44 1.64 -2.33 1.06
CA ILE A 44 1.72 -1.09 0.27
C ILE A 44 1.69 0.10 1.22
N TYR A 45 0.76 0.08 2.17
CA TYR A 45 0.62 1.14 3.14
C TYR A 45 1.91 1.34 3.95
N ARG A 46 2.49 0.27 4.47
CA ARG A 46 3.73 0.30 5.25
C ARG A 46 4.93 0.80 4.42
N ALA A 47 5.07 0.32 3.18
CA ALA A 47 6.11 0.77 2.27
C ALA A 47 6.01 2.27 1.96
N ASN A 48 4.78 2.80 1.93
CA ASN A 48 4.49 4.20 1.63
C ASN A 48 4.06 5.02 2.84
N GLN A 49 4.26 4.57 4.08
CA GLN A 49 3.72 5.28 5.26
C GLN A 49 4.28 6.71 5.38
N GLY A 50 5.46 6.96 4.80
CA GLY A 50 6.05 8.31 4.74
C GLY A 50 5.32 9.25 3.78
N GLN A 51 4.55 8.70 2.83
CA GLN A 51 3.77 9.44 1.82
C GLN A 51 2.26 9.36 2.07
N ILE A 52 1.77 8.22 2.57
CA ILE A 52 0.37 7.97 2.87
C ILE A 52 0.17 8.05 4.38
N LYS A 53 -0.56 9.07 4.84
CA LYS A 53 -0.90 9.20 6.26
C LYS A 53 -2.04 8.30 6.69
N ASP A 54 -2.99 8.04 5.81
CA ASP A 54 -4.13 7.16 6.06
C ASP A 54 -4.35 6.27 4.86
N ALA A 55 -4.57 4.97 5.08
CA ALA A 55 -4.72 3.97 4.02
C ALA A 55 -5.87 4.28 3.04
N ASP A 56 -6.87 5.03 3.49
CA ASP A 56 -8.01 5.50 2.71
C ASP A 56 -7.72 6.82 1.96
N LEU A 57 -6.75 7.62 2.44
CA LEU A 57 -6.37 8.91 1.84
C LEU A 57 -5.27 8.74 0.78
N ILE A 58 -5.60 8.04 -0.30
CA ILE A 58 -4.76 8.01 -1.50
C ILE A 58 -5.38 8.90 -2.59
N TYR A 59 -4.54 9.65 -3.30
CA TYR A 59 -5.00 10.58 -4.32
C TYR A 59 -4.69 10.06 -5.73
N PRO A 60 -5.59 10.29 -6.71
CA PRO A 60 -5.30 9.98 -8.09
C PRO A 60 -4.07 10.75 -8.60
N GLY A 61 -3.18 10.06 -9.30
CA GLY A 61 -1.89 10.57 -9.76
C GLY A 61 -0.74 10.34 -8.78
N GLN A 62 -1.02 9.91 -7.54
CA GLN A 62 0.00 9.54 -6.57
C GLN A 62 0.71 8.25 -7.00
N THR A 63 2.04 8.21 -6.87
CA THR A 63 2.82 7.00 -7.16
C THR A 63 3.10 6.26 -5.86
N LEU A 64 2.65 5.02 -5.77
CA LEU A 64 2.84 4.15 -4.62
C LEU A 64 3.90 3.09 -4.92
N ASP A 65 4.74 2.85 -3.92
CA ASP A 65 5.76 1.81 -3.92
C ASP A 65 5.15 0.47 -3.51
N ILE A 66 5.29 -0.54 -4.37
CA ILE A 66 4.74 -1.88 -4.19
C ILE A 66 5.90 -2.82 -3.87
N GLN A 67 6.07 -3.11 -2.57
CA GLN A 67 7.06 -4.07 -2.08
C GLN A 67 6.63 -5.52 -2.29
N ARG A 68 6.96 -6.08 -3.45
CA ARG A 68 6.70 -7.49 -3.80
C ARG A 68 7.65 -8.48 -3.12
N ASN A 69 8.72 -8.00 -2.49
CA ASN A 69 9.74 -8.81 -1.82
C ASN A 69 9.52 -8.94 -0.29
N ALA A 70 8.32 -8.64 0.21
CA ALA A 70 7.98 -8.81 1.62
C ALA A 70 8.18 -10.27 2.07
N SER A 71 8.73 -10.47 3.27
CA SER A 71 8.92 -11.83 3.80
C SER A 71 7.58 -12.50 4.06
N ALA A 72 7.52 -13.84 4.02
CA ALA A 72 6.30 -14.59 4.32
C ALA A 72 5.65 -14.20 5.67
N ALA A 73 6.47 -13.82 6.66
CA ALA A 73 6.01 -13.31 7.94
C ALA A 73 5.28 -11.96 7.83
N GLU A 74 5.81 -11.02 7.03
CA GLU A 74 5.19 -9.72 6.79
C GLU A 74 3.90 -9.86 5.99
N VAL A 75 3.91 -10.74 4.98
CA VAL A 75 2.69 -11.09 4.23
C VAL A 75 1.64 -11.68 5.16
N ASN A 76 2.02 -12.60 6.05
CA ASN A 76 1.08 -13.18 7.01
C ASN A 76 0.53 -12.13 7.99
N ALA A 77 1.38 -11.24 8.51
CA ALA A 77 0.98 -10.14 9.38
C ALA A 77 0.03 -9.16 8.68
N ALA A 78 0.32 -8.81 7.43
CA ALA A 78 -0.56 -7.97 6.60
C ALA A 78 -1.92 -8.66 6.36
N ILE A 79 -1.91 -9.94 6.01
CA ILE A 79 -3.15 -10.71 5.82
C ILE A 79 -3.92 -10.83 7.12
N ALA A 80 -3.26 -11.07 8.24
CA ALA A 80 -3.88 -11.15 9.56
C ALA A 80 -4.52 -9.81 9.94
N HIS A 81 -3.83 -8.69 9.68
CA HIS A 81 -4.38 -7.36 9.92
C HIS A 81 -5.62 -7.09 9.07
N ALA A 82 -5.51 -7.34 7.76
CA ALA A 82 -6.63 -7.18 6.83
C ALA A 82 -7.81 -8.10 7.18
N LYS A 83 -7.56 -9.33 7.65
CA LYS A 83 -8.60 -10.26 8.13
C LYS A 83 -9.23 -9.82 9.45
N ASN A 84 -8.43 -9.28 10.37
CA ASN A 84 -8.93 -8.76 11.65
C ASN A 84 -9.89 -7.59 11.44
N ARG A 85 -9.64 -6.80 10.39
CA ARG A 85 -10.56 -5.74 9.94
C ARG A 85 -11.84 -6.28 9.29
N GLY A 86 -11.76 -7.40 8.57
CA GLY A 86 -12.87 -8.00 7.82
C GLY A 86 -12.73 -7.79 6.31
N ALA A 87 -13.63 -8.39 5.51
CA ALA A 87 -13.62 -8.21 4.06
C ALA A 87 -13.98 -6.75 3.73
N TRP A 88 -13.04 -6.01 3.16
CA TRP A 88 -13.25 -4.64 2.68
C TRP A 88 -14.46 -4.63 1.74
N SER A 89 -15.57 -4.08 2.24
CA SER A 89 -16.75 -3.84 1.42
C SER A 89 -16.63 -2.43 0.88
N LEU A 90 -16.43 -2.31 -0.44
CA LEU A 90 -16.54 -1.06 -1.18
C LEU A 90 -17.90 -0.41 -0.85
N GLY A 91 -17.91 0.58 0.05
CA GLY A 91 -19.13 1.30 0.41
C GLY A 91 -19.17 2.05 1.75
N VAL A 92 -18.29 1.75 2.73
CA VAL A 92 -18.33 2.42 4.04
C VAL A 92 -16.93 2.78 4.52
N VAL A 93 -16.69 4.08 4.75
CA VAL A 93 -15.52 4.59 5.49
C VAL A 93 -15.68 4.15 6.95
N GLU A 94 -14.81 3.29 7.45
CA GLU A 94 -14.89 2.80 8.84
C GLU A 94 -13.62 3.05 9.66
N ASP A 95 -13.86 3.52 10.88
CA ASP A 95 -12.98 4.05 11.94
C ASP A 95 -11.75 3.19 12.32
N THR A 96 -11.70 1.93 11.85
CA THR A 96 -10.72 0.92 12.27
C THR A 96 -9.30 1.14 11.71
N ASP A 97 -9.14 1.88 10.61
CA ASP A 97 -7.82 2.12 9.99
C ASP A 97 -6.84 2.88 10.88
N ARG A 98 -7.35 3.76 11.76
CA ARG A 98 -6.51 4.56 12.66
C ARG A 98 -5.82 3.73 13.74
N ALA A 99 -6.36 2.57 14.09
CA ALA A 99 -5.84 1.74 15.17
C ALA A 99 -4.55 1.00 14.77
N TYR A 100 -4.32 0.73 13.48
CA TYR A 100 -3.16 -0.06 13.04
C TYR A 100 -1.83 0.70 13.13
N LEU A 101 -1.87 2.01 12.98
CA LEU A 101 -0.70 2.89 13.05
C LEU A 101 -0.25 3.20 14.49
N ALA A 102 -1.05 2.81 15.48
CA ALA A 102 -0.79 3.13 16.88
C ALA A 102 -0.04 2.03 17.64
N GLN A 103 0.36 0.92 16.99
CA GLN A 103 1.08 -0.21 17.58
C GLN A 103 2.57 -0.23 17.28
#